data_AF-N9SYN7-F1
#
_entry.id   AF-N9SYN7-F1
#
_cell.length_a   1.000
_cell.length_b   1.000
_cell.length_c   1.000
_cell.angle_alpha   90.00
_cell.angle_beta   90.00
_cell.angle_gamma   90.00
#
_symmetry.space_group_name_H-M   'P 1'
#
loop_
_entity.id
_entity.type
_entity.pdbx_description
1 polymer ?
#
loop_
_entity_poly.entity_id
_entity_poly.type
_entity_poly.pdbx_seq_one_letter_code
_entity_poly.pdbx_strand_id
1 'polypeptide(L)' 'MRPEGSTHIENDGTFWMKHNGTWFHYNKPFKKWFPYVGKADQNFLKKLHELGA' A
#
# COMPACT_ATOMS: atom_id res chain seq x y z
N MET A 1 6.72 -12.83 -2.08
CA MET A 1 5.30 -13.21 -1.95
C MET A 1 4.48 -11.92 -1.85
N ARG A 2 3.53 -11.70 -2.76
CA ARG A 2 2.61 -10.55 -2.75
C ARG A 2 1.50 -10.83 -1.71
N PRO A 3 1.29 -9.97 -0.70
CA PRO A 3 0.17 -10.10 0.21
C PRO A 3 -1.17 -10.02 -0.52
N GLU A 4 -2.14 -10.82 -0.12
CA GLU A 4 -3.49 -10.76 -0.68
C GLU A 4 -4.10 -9.36 -0.47
N GLY A 5 -4.81 -8.85 -1.48
CA GLY A 5 -5.36 -7.49 -1.50
C GLY A 5 -4.36 -6.39 -1.86
N SER A 6 -3.08 -6.72 -2.11
CA SER A 6 -2.12 -5.71 -2.59
C SER A 6 -2.57 -5.14 -3.93
N THR A 7 -2.76 -3.82 -3.97
CA THR A 7 -3.11 -3.06 -5.18
C THR A 7 -1.91 -2.31 -5.75
N HIS A 8 -0.98 -1.92 -4.87
CA HIS A 8 0.18 -1.09 -5.19
C HIS A 8 1.43 -1.59 -4.46
N ILE A 9 2.59 -1.18 -4.93
CA ILE A 9 3.89 -1.40 -4.28
C ILE A 9 4.73 -0.12 -4.34
N GLU A 10 5.50 0.15 -3.30
CA GLU A 10 6.53 1.18 -3.32
C GLU A 10 7.88 0.63 -3.79
N ASN A 11 8.80 1.52 -4.17
CA ASN A 11 10.14 1.14 -4.62
C ASN A 11 10.98 0.39 -3.57
N ASP A 12 10.67 0.55 -2.29
CA ASP A 12 11.30 -0.19 -1.19
C ASP A 12 10.71 -1.60 -0.98
N GLY A 13 9.71 -1.97 -1.81
CA GLY A 13 8.99 -3.22 -1.73
C GLY A 13 7.93 -3.27 -0.62
N THR A 14 7.51 -2.13 -0.09
CA THR A 14 6.33 -2.02 0.79
C THR A 14 5.07 -2.18 -0.06
N PHE A 15 4.22 -3.14 0.31
CA PHE A 15 2.94 -3.36 -0.38
C PHE A 15 1.86 -2.45 0.18
N TRP A 16 0.98 -2.00 -0.70
CA TRP A 16 -0.11 -1.07 -0.40
C TRP A 16 -1.45 -1.59 -0.91
N MET A 17 -2.49 -1.40 -0.10
CA MET A 17 -3.87 -1.72 -0.44
C MET A 17 -4.70 -0.44 -0.34
N LYS A 18 -5.54 -0.19 -1.35
CA LYS A 18 -6.59 0.83 -1.30
C LYS A 18 -7.93 0.13 -1.11
N HIS A 19 -8.60 0.42 0.01
CA HIS A 19 -9.92 -0.15 0.30
C HIS A 19 -10.86 0.96 0.77
N ASN A 20 -11.99 1.15 0.07
CA ASN A 20 -12.99 2.19 0.36
C ASN A 20 -12.41 3.61 0.53
N GLY A 21 -11.41 3.97 -0.28
CA GLY A 21 -10.74 5.28 -0.22
C GLY A 21 -9.65 5.40 0.86
N THR A 22 -9.54 4.41 1.75
CA THR A 22 -8.49 4.34 2.78
C THR A 22 -7.31 3.54 2.27
N TRP A 23 -6.10 4.02 2.57
CA TRP A 23 -4.85 3.32 2.26
C TRP A 23 -4.36 2.50 3.44
N PHE A 24 -3.77 1.35 3.14
CA PHE A 24 -3.15 0.46 4.11
C PHE A 24 -1.77 0.07 3.61
N HIS A 25 -0.80 -0.01 4.52
CA HIS A 25 0.54 -0.50 4.23
C HIS A 25 0.74 -1.87 4.88
N TYR A 26 1.43 -2.76 4.19
CA TYR A 26 1.68 -4.10 4.68
C TYR A 26 2.90 -4.13 5.59
N ASN A 27 2.69 -4.45 6.86
CA ASN A 27 3.77 -4.66 7.80
C ASN A 27 4.29 -6.11 7.68
N LYS A 28 5.48 -6.27 7.09
CA LYS A 28 6.12 -7.58 6.88
C LYS A 28 6.37 -8.35 8.20
N PRO A 29 6.95 -7.74 9.26
CA PRO A 29 7.14 -8.42 10.55
C PRO A 29 5.86 -9.01 11.15
N PHE A 30 4.76 -8.25 11.14
CA PHE A 30 3.48 -8.68 11.74
C PHE A 30 2.56 -9.42 10.75
N LYS A 31 2.93 -9.48 9.46
CA LYS A 31 2.14 -10.03 8.36
C LYS A 31 0.70 -9.48 8.32
N LYS A 32 0.55 -8.17 8.56
CA LYS A 32 -0.76 -7.51 8.71
C LYS A 32 -0.80 -6.16 7.98
N TRP A 33 -2.00 -5.77 7.57
CA TRP A 33 -2.30 -4.46 7.03
C TRP A 33 -2.52 -3.45 8.16
N PHE A 34 -1.88 -2.29 8.05
CA PHE A 34 -2.08 -1.18 8.98
C PHE A 34 -2.63 0.04 8.23
N PRO A 35 -3.63 0.74 8.78
CA PRO A 35 -4.20 1.92 8.15
C PRO A 35 -3.13 3.01 8.04
N TYR A 36 -3.08 3.66 6.89
CA TYR A 36 -2.26 4.84 6.69
C TYR A 36 -3.02 6.08 7.16
N VAL A 37 -2.46 6.75 8.16
CA VAL A 37 -3.05 7.95 8.78
C VAL A 37 -2.59 9.25 8.14
N GLY A 38 -1.70 9.18 7.14
CA GLY A 38 -1.20 10.36 6.42
C GLY A 38 -2.12 10.81 5.28
N LYS A 39 -1.79 11.95 4.68
CA LYS A 39 -2.52 12.47 3.51
C LYS A 39 -2.13 11.68 2.25
N ALA A 40 -3.12 11.14 1.55
CA ALA A 40 -2.94 10.50 0.25
C ALA A 40 -2.90 11.53 -0.89
N ASP A 41 -1.95 12.47 -0.81
CA ASP A 41 -1.76 13.53 -1.80
C ASP A 41 -1.02 13.04 -3.07
N GLN A 42 -0.75 13.95 -4.03
CA GLN A 42 -0.04 13.59 -5.25
C GLN A 42 1.38 13.07 -5.00
N ASN A 43 2.06 13.51 -3.93
CA ASN A 43 3.40 13.01 -3.61
C ASN A 43 3.33 11.59 -3.09
N PHE A 44 2.34 11.29 -2.24
CA PHE A 44 2.05 9.95 -1.81
C PHE A 44 1.70 9.02 -2.97
N LEU A 45 0.89 9.47 -3.94
CA LEU A 45 0.52 8.64 -5.08
C LEU A 45 1.68 8.41 -6.05
N LYS A 46 2.58 9.39 -6.24
CA LYS A 46 3.73 9.28 -7.15
C LYS A 46 4.75 8.21 -6.76
N LYS A 47 4.84 7.85 -5.48
CA LYS A 47 5.73 6.78 -5.01
C LYS A 47 5.14 5.37 -5.14
N LEU A 48 3.85 5.26 -5.48
CA LEU A 48 3.16 3.99 -5.63
C LEU A 48 3.20 3.50 -7.08
N HIS A 49 3.52 2.23 -7.26
CA HIS A 49 3.41 1.51 -8.53
C HIS A 49 2.22 0.57 -8.45
N GLU A 50 1.24 0.76 -9.33
CA GLU A 50 0.08 -0.13 -9.44
C GLU A 50 0.53 -1.51 -9.90
N LEU A 51 0.08 -2.55 -9.20
CA LEU A 51 0.51 -3.93 -9.44
C LEU A 51 -0.32 -4.64 -10.52
N GLY A 52 -1.28 -3.94 -11.14
CA GLY A 52 -2.32 -4.55 -11.97
C GLY A 52 -3.32 -5.35 -11.14
N ALA A 53 -4.57 -5.36 -11.61
CA ALA A 53 -5.63 -6.24 -11.12
C ALA A 53 -5.34 -7.70 -11.49
#